data_AF-A0A935WWM9-F1
#
_entry.id   AF-A0A935WWM9-F1
#
_cell.length_a   1.000
_cell.length_b   1.000
_cell.length_c   1.000
_cell.angle_alpha   90.00
_cell.angle_beta   90.00
_cell.angle_gamma   90.00
#
_symmetry.space_group_name_H-M   'P 1'
#
loop_
_entity.id
_entity.type
_entity.pdbx_description
1 polymer ?
#
loop_
_entity_poly.entity_id
_entity_poly.type
_entity_poly.pdbx_seq_one_letter_code
_entity_poly.pdbx_strand_id
1 'polypeptide(L)'
;MHNNDSERELRSLKKGLDNWMHFETKAGLEVYTVYRSLIASCALHRLNPYDYLEEVLRLVRHWPADRFVELAPKHWLTTRAGLDERLRRVIHPPWRRPDPGPIINAA
;
A
#
# COMPACT_ATOMS: atom_id res chain seq x y z
N MET A 1 -8.15 -2.77 -27.63
CA MET A 1 -8.29 -3.07 -26.19
C MET A 1 -8.05 -4.57 -26.05
N HIS A 2 -6.91 -4.99 -25.51
CA HIS A 2 -6.51 -6.41 -25.49
C HIS A 2 -7.04 -7.10 -24.23
N ASN A 3 -7.91 -8.10 -24.40
CA ASN A 3 -8.49 -8.91 -23.33
C ASN A 3 -7.41 -9.66 -22.51
N ASN A 4 -6.28 -9.96 -23.14
CA ASN A 4 -5.18 -10.71 -22.54
C ASN A 4 -4.60 -10.03 -21.29
N ASP A 5 -4.51 -8.69 -21.28
CA ASP A 5 -3.98 -7.96 -20.12
C ASP A 5 -4.95 -8.00 -18.93
N SER A 6 -6.24 -7.77 -19.20
CA SER A 6 -7.30 -7.87 -18.19
C SER A 6 -7.41 -9.30 -17.61
N GLU A 7 -7.36 -10.32 -18.47
CA GLU A 7 -7.34 -11.72 -18.02
C GLU A 7 -6.11 -12.04 -17.19
N ARG A 8 -4.93 -11.50 -17.53
CA ARG A 8 -3.69 -11.72 -16.78
C ARG A 8 -3.79 -11.13 -15.38
N GLU A 9 -4.31 -9.92 -15.23
CA GLU A 9 -4.52 -9.29 -13.91
C GLU A 9 -5.50 -10.09 -13.05
N LEU A 10 -6.59 -10.59 -13.64
CA LEU A 10 -7.61 -11.38 -12.95
C LEU A 10 -7.11 -12.76 -12.48
N ARG A 11 -6.10 -13.35 -13.13
CA ARG A 11 -5.54 -14.66 -12.69
C ARG A 11 -4.96 -14.60 -11.28
N SER A 12 -4.31 -13.49 -10.91
CA SER A 12 -3.74 -13.32 -9.57
C SER A 12 -4.85 -13.26 -8.50
N LEU A 13 -5.95 -12.59 -8.83
CA LEU A 13 -7.13 -12.49 -7.98
C LEU A 13 -7.82 -13.86 -7.84
N LYS A 14 -8.00 -14.58 -8.94
CA LYS A 14 -8.65 -15.90 -8.95
C LYS A 14 -7.86 -16.94 -8.17
N LYS A 15 -6.53 -17.02 -8.36
CA LYS A 15 -5.66 -17.88 -7.54
C LYS A 15 -5.68 -17.49 -6.06
N GLY A 16 -5.74 -16.21 -5.77
CA GLY A 16 -5.89 -15.71 -4.41
C GLY A 16 -7.21 -16.15 -3.78
N LEU A 17 -8.32 -16.01 -4.50
CA LEU A 17 -9.64 -16.45 -4.05
C LEU A 17 -9.63 -17.91 -3.62
N ASP A 18 -9.04 -18.80 -4.43
CA ASP A 18 -8.92 -20.23 -4.09
C ASP A 18 -8.10 -20.46 -2.81
N ASN A 19 -7.04 -19.67 -2.59
CA ASN A 19 -6.18 -19.75 -1.40
C ASN A 19 -6.83 -19.15 -0.13
N TRP A 20 -7.81 -18.26 -0.28
CA TRP A 20 -8.41 -17.49 0.82
C TRP A 20 -9.87 -17.86 1.07
N MET A 21 -10.27 -19.07 0.67
CA MET A 21 -11.66 -19.57 0.84
C MET A 21 -12.09 -19.73 2.30
N HIS A 22 -11.13 -19.88 3.23
CA HIS A 22 -11.42 -20.25 4.61
C HIS A 22 -10.94 -19.17 5.58
N PHE A 23 -11.90 -18.57 6.29
CA PHE A 23 -11.66 -17.75 7.47
C PHE A 23 -12.41 -18.36 8.64
N GLU A 24 -11.72 -18.53 9.76
CA GLU A 24 -12.31 -19.11 10.99
C GLU A 24 -13.38 -18.18 11.59
N THR A 25 -13.23 -16.87 11.43
CA THR A 25 -14.16 -15.87 11.98
C THR A 25 -14.50 -14.79 10.96
N LYS A 26 -15.71 -14.23 11.07
CA LYS A 26 -16.15 -13.09 10.25
C LYS A 26 -15.25 -11.87 10.42
N ALA A 27 -14.80 -11.59 11.65
CA ALA A 27 -13.89 -10.49 11.93
C ALA A 27 -12.54 -10.63 11.19
N GLY A 28 -12.01 -11.86 11.10
CA GLY A 28 -10.79 -12.13 10.32
C GLY A 28 -10.97 -11.84 8.82
N LEU A 29 -12.14 -12.20 8.26
CA LEU A 29 -12.48 -11.90 6.87
C LEU A 29 -12.61 -10.39 6.61
N GLU A 30 -13.25 -9.64 7.51
CA GLU A 30 -13.38 -8.18 7.40
C GLU A 30 -12.00 -7.50 7.39
N VAL A 31 -11.11 -7.86 8.31
CA VAL A 31 -9.75 -7.33 8.36
C VAL A 31 -8.97 -7.70 7.09
N TYR A 32 -9.07 -8.95 6.67
CA TYR A 32 -8.40 -9.42 5.46
C TYR A 32 -8.82 -8.63 4.21
N THR A 33 -10.14 -8.44 4.01
CA THR A 33 -10.66 -7.72 2.84
C THR A 33 -10.24 -6.25 2.82
N VAL A 34 -10.13 -5.59 3.97
CA VAL A 34 -9.58 -4.24 4.09
C VAL A 34 -8.12 -4.21 3.62
N TYR A 35 -7.26 -5.06 4.17
CA TYR A 35 -5.84 -5.10 3.78
C TYR A 35 -5.65 -5.46 2.31
N ARG A 36 -6.42 -6.42 1.79
CA ARG A 36 -6.32 -6.84 0.39
C ARG A 36 -6.70 -5.71 -0.56
N SER A 37 -7.78 -4.99 -0.26
CA SER A 37 -8.22 -3.83 -1.05
C SER A 37 -7.18 -2.70 -1.01
N LEU A 38 -6.55 -2.49 0.14
CA LEU A 38 -5.48 -1.51 0.31
C LEU A 38 -4.24 -1.86 -0.50
N ILE A 39 -3.78 -3.12 -0.44
CA ILE A 39 -2.63 -3.62 -1.21
C ILE A 39 -2.90 -3.51 -2.71
N ALA A 40 -4.10 -3.89 -3.17
CA ALA A 40 -4.48 -3.75 -4.58
C ALA A 40 -4.47 -2.28 -5.03
N SER A 41 -4.96 -1.36 -4.19
CA SER A 41 -4.90 0.08 -4.46
C SER A 41 -3.46 0.60 -4.53
N CYS A 42 -2.57 0.13 -3.64
CA CYS A 42 -1.15 0.47 -3.69
C CYS A 42 -0.51 -0.01 -5.00
N ALA A 43 -0.77 -1.26 -5.39
CA ALA A 43 -0.25 -1.81 -6.65
C ALA A 43 -0.73 -1.02 -7.87
N LEU A 44 -2.01 -0.64 -7.91
CA LEU A 44 -2.59 0.21 -8.97
C LEU A 44 -1.87 1.55 -9.10
N HIS A 45 -1.42 2.12 -7.99
CA HIS A 45 -0.69 3.40 -7.94
C HIS A 45 0.83 3.25 -7.90
N ARG A 46 1.36 2.05 -8.20
CA ARG A 46 2.80 1.75 -8.22
C ARG A 46 3.51 2.07 -6.90
N LEU A 47 2.82 1.87 -5.79
CA LEU A 47 3.35 2.03 -4.45
C LEU A 47 3.80 0.69 -3.89
N ASN A 48 4.91 0.68 -3.15
CA ASN A 48 5.22 -0.42 -2.25
C ASN A 48 4.22 -0.36 -1.07
N PRO A 49 3.35 -1.38 -0.88
CA PRO A 49 2.35 -1.35 0.18
C PRO A 49 2.93 -1.27 1.59
N TYR A 50 4.13 -1.85 1.79
CA TYR A 50 4.83 -1.83 3.08
C TYR A 50 5.28 -0.41 3.42
N ASP A 51 6.00 0.24 2.51
CA ASP A 51 6.47 1.62 2.70
C ASP A 51 5.29 2.58 2.88
N TYR A 52 4.27 2.47 2.03
CA TYR A 52 3.07 3.28 2.12
C TYR A 52 2.40 3.14 3.50
N LEU A 53 2.17 1.91 3.96
CA LEU A 53 1.49 1.67 5.23
C LEU A 53 2.33 2.16 6.42
N GLU A 54 3.65 1.95 6.37
CA GLU A 54 4.55 2.44 7.42
C GLU A 54 4.53 3.96 7.50
N GLU A 55 4.71 4.66 6.38
CA GLU A 55 4.72 6.12 6.31
C GLU A 55 3.37 6.71 6.76
N VAL A 56 2.25 6.16 6.29
CA VAL A 56 0.90 6.61 6.65
C VAL A 56 0.58 6.38 8.13
N LEU A 57 0.91 5.22 8.70
CA LEU A 57 0.66 4.94 10.12
C LEU A 57 1.45 5.86 11.06
N ARG A 58 2.62 6.34 10.63
CA ARG A 58 3.40 7.35 11.37
C ARG A 58 2.74 8.72 11.26
N LEU A 59 2.28 9.09 10.07
CA LEU A 59 1.66 10.39 9.77
C LEU A 59 0.26 10.56 10.34
N VAL A 60 -0.53 9.49 10.47
CA VAL A 60 -1.96 9.55 10.81
C VAL A 60 -2.25 10.36 12.08
N ARG A 61 -1.35 10.31 13.07
CA ARG A 61 -1.48 11.04 14.35
C ARG A 61 -1.16 12.53 14.25
N HIS A 62 -0.54 12.96 13.16
CA HIS A 62 -0.12 14.33 12.91
C HIS A 62 -0.87 14.98 11.75
N TRP A 63 -1.82 14.26 11.13
CA TRP A 63 -2.59 14.72 10.00
C TRP A 63 -3.97 15.23 10.44
N PRO A 64 -4.47 16.33 9.86
CA PRO A 64 -5.81 16.81 10.18
C PRO A 64 -6.88 15.83 9.67
N ALA A 65 -7.88 15.56 10.53
CA ALA A 65 -8.83 14.47 10.34
C ALA A 65 -9.78 14.68 9.15
N ASP A 66 -10.04 15.92 8.78
CA ASP A 66 -10.83 16.31 7.61
C ASP A 66 -10.11 16.06 6.27
N ARG A 67 -8.79 15.77 6.29
CA ARG A 67 -7.98 15.57 5.09
C ARG A 67 -7.42 14.15 4.92
N PHE A 68 -8.05 13.14 5.52
CA PHE A 68 -7.57 11.74 5.38
C PHE A 68 -7.55 11.22 3.95
N VAL A 69 -8.38 11.77 3.07
CA VAL A 69 -8.40 11.40 1.64
C VAL A 69 -7.05 11.66 0.97
N GLU A 70 -6.27 12.64 1.44
CA GLU A 70 -4.93 12.94 0.95
C GLU A 70 -3.93 11.83 1.27
N LEU A 71 -4.18 11.03 2.32
CA LEU A 71 -3.34 9.89 2.67
C LEU A 71 -3.68 8.63 1.87
N ALA A 72 -4.76 8.62 1.09
CA ALA A 72 -5.13 7.45 0.29
C ALA A 72 -4.07 7.10 -0.76
N PRO A 73 -3.92 5.82 -1.17
CA PRO A 73 -2.90 5.40 -2.12
C PRO A 73 -2.87 6.22 -3.42
N LYS A 74 -4.05 6.65 -3.89
CA LYS A 74 -4.21 7.48 -5.10
C LYS A 74 -3.50 8.83 -5.01
N HIS A 75 -3.52 9.47 -3.84
CA HIS A 75 -2.99 10.82 -3.64
C HIS A 75 -1.62 10.80 -2.96
N TRP A 76 -1.16 9.63 -2.51
CA TRP A 76 -0.01 9.49 -1.64
C TRP A 76 1.26 10.17 -2.16
N LEU A 77 1.62 9.97 -3.43
CA LEU A 77 2.85 10.56 -3.98
C LEU A 77 2.84 12.09 -3.95
N THR A 78 1.71 12.71 -4.29
CA THR A 78 1.53 14.16 -4.25
C THR A 78 1.60 14.66 -2.81
N THR A 79 0.88 14.00 -1.90
CA THR A 79 0.88 14.34 -0.48
C THR A 79 2.27 14.23 0.14
N ARG A 80 2.98 13.14 -0.16
CA ARG A 80 4.35 12.86 0.31
C ARG A 80 5.34 13.91 -0.18
N ALA A 81 5.24 14.34 -1.44
CA ALA A 81 6.08 15.40 -2.00
C ALA A 81 5.85 16.75 -1.30
N GLY A 82 4.60 17.05 -0.93
CA GLY A 82 4.19 18.28 -0.27
C GLY A 82 4.43 18.35 1.25
N LEU A 83 4.99 17.31 1.88
CA LEU A 83 5.23 17.30 3.33
C LEU A 83 6.22 18.40 3.74
N ASP A 84 5.91 19.10 4.84
CA ASP A 84 6.85 19.99 5.50
C ASP A 84 8.00 19.22 6.16
N GLU A 85 9.06 19.93 6.57
CA GLU A 85 10.25 19.32 7.19
C GLU A 85 9.92 18.56 8.48
N ARG A 86 8.96 19.05 9.27
CA ARG A 86 8.56 18.42 10.53
C ARG A 86 7.94 17.04 10.26
N LEU A 87 7.06 16.95 9.26
CA LEU A 87 6.37 15.73 8.87
C LEU A 87 7.29 14.76 8.11
N ARG A 88 8.25 15.27 7.32
CA ARG A 88 9.30 14.44 6.70
C ARG A 88 10.13 13.67 7.73
N ARG A 89 10.46 14.29 8.86
CA ARG A 89 11.16 13.61 9.97
C ARG A 89 10.34 12.51 10.63
N VAL A 90 9.01 12.64 10.63
CA VAL A 90 8.12 11.61 11.18
C VAL A 90 8.11 10.36 10.30
N ILE A 91 8.12 10.51 8.98
CA ILE A 91 8.12 9.38 8.04
C ILE A 91 9.51 8.75 7.83
N HIS A 92 10.58 9.51 8.01
CA HIS A 92 11.97 9.04 7.90
C HIS A 92 12.59 8.85 9.29
N PRO A 93 12.31 7.72 9.98
CA PRO A 93 12.92 7.48 11.26
C PRO A 93 14.43 7.23 11.10
N PRO A 94 15.25 7.57 12.12
CA PRO A 94 16.71 7.43 12.06
C PRO A 94 17.20 5.98 11.97
N TRP A 95 16.34 5.00 12.24
CA TRP A 95 16.63 3.56 12.10
C TRP A 95 16.15 2.96 10.77
N ARG A 96 15.56 3.76 9.86
CA ARG A 96 15.22 3.27 8.51
C ARG A 96 16.54 2.89 7.81
N ARG A 97 16.69 1.61 7.48
CA ARG A 97 17.84 1.16 6.70
C ARG A 97 17.83 1.90 5.35
N PRO A 98 19.00 2.29 4.82
CA PRO A 98 19.08 2.77 3.45
C PRO A 98 18.40 1.75 2.53
N ASP A 99 17.65 2.23 1.54
CA ASP A 99 17.03 1.38 0.53
C ASP A 99 18.12 0.43 -0.03
N PRO A 100 17.94 -0.90 0.00
CA PRO A 100 18.98 -1.85 -0.44
C PRO A 100 19.38 -1.71 -1.92
N GLY A 101 18.86 -0.72 -2.64
CA GLY A 101 19.01 -0.55 -4.07
C GLY A 101 18.14 -1.57 -4.81
N PRO A 102 18.05 -1.46 -6.14
CA PRO A 102 17.37 -2.46 -6.93
C PRO A 102 18.04 -3.82 -6.69
N ILE A 103 17.24 -4.83 -6.35
CA ILE A 103 17.68 -6.22 -6.36
C ILE A 103 17.98 -6.55 -7.83
N ILE A 104 19.23 -6.39 -8.24
CA ILE A 104 19.70 -6.85 -9.55
C ILE A 104 19.67 -8.37 -9.45
N ASN A 105 18.57 -8.96 -9.92
CA ASN A 105 18.56 -10.38 -10.24
C ASN A 105 19.56 -10.55 -11.39
N ALA A 106 20.75 -11.02 -11.05
CA ALA A 106 21.72 -11.50 -12.03
C ALA A 106 21.06 -12.66 -12.81
N ALA A 107 21.06 -12.48 -14.14
CA ALA A 107 20.87 -13.42 -15.25
C ALA A 107 20.27 -14.82 -14.94
#